data_AF-A0A2V8UPS2-F1
#
_entry.id   AF-A0A2V8UPS2-F1
#
_cell.length_a   1.000
_cell.length_b   1.000
_cell.length_c   1.000
_cell.angle_alpha   90.00
_cell.angle_beta   90.00
_cell.angle_gamma   90.00
#
_symmetry.space_group_name_H-M   'P 1'
#
loop_
_entity.id
_entity.type
_entity.pdbx_description
1 polymer ?
#
loop_
_entity_poly.entity_id
_entity_poly.type
_entity_poly.pdbx_seq_one_letter_code
_entity_poly.pdbx_strand_id
1 'polypeptide(L)'
;MRITRVILEDPPSSHWQGPALLNILEVTDLPEAAALVAPRQIVSLSLLPEPYKCTSAIYALYGKQGQIAERIALGEAWRVPGL
;
A
#
# COMPACT_ATOMS: atom_id res chain seq x y z
N MET A 1 0.87 17.80 -10.38
CA MET A 1 -0.13 16.79 -9.93
C MET A 1 0.25 16.27 -8.56
N ARG A 2 -0.72 15.97 -7.68
CA ARG A 2 -0.48 15.44 -6.33
C ARG A 2 -1.22 14.10 -6.18
N ILE A 3 -0.50 13.03 -5.85
CA ILE A 3 -1.09 11.72 -5.55
C ILE A 3 -1.75 11.79 -4.16
N THR A 4 -3.05 11.49 -4.09
CA THR A 4 -3.85 11.51 -2.85
C THR A 4 -4.11 10.12 -2.27
N ARG A 5 -4.10 9.08 -3.11
CA ARG A 5 -4.36 7.67 -2.77
C ARG A 5 -3.53 6.75 -3.66
N VAL A 6 -3.14 5.60 -3.13
CA VAL A 6 -2.59 4.46 -3.88
C VAL A 6 -3.53 3.28 -3.72
N ILE A 7 -3.89 2.64 -4.83
CA ILE A 7 -4.68 1.41 -4.83
C ILE A 7 -3.73 0.26 -5.18
N LEU A 8 -3.70 -0.78 -4.35
CA LEU A 8 -2.93 -1.99 -4.56
C LEU A 8 -3.88 -3.09 -5.03
N GLU A 9 -3.60 -3.67 -6.18
CA GLU A 9 -4.32 -4.83 -6.70
C GLU A 9 -3.40 -6.04 -6.58
N ASP A 10 -3.82 -7.02 -5.77
CA ASP A 10 -3.09 -8.26 -5.49
C ASP A 10 -1.57 -8.07 -5.23
N PRO A 11 -1.19 -7.23 -4.25
CA PRO A 11 0.22 -6.95 -4.02
C PRO A 11 0.95 -8.23 -3.55
N PRO A 12 2.09 -8.60 -4.17
CA PRO A 12 2.89 -9.70 -3.67
C PRO A 12 3.57 -9.33 -2.37
N SER A 13 4.02 -10.34 -1.63
CA SER A 13 4.68 -10.13 -0.34
C SER A 13 6.05 -9.48 -0.45
N SER A 14 6.67 -9.55 -1.63
CA SER A 14 8.00 -9.05 -1.95
C SER A 14 8.17 -8.87 -3.46
N HIS A 15 9.04 -7.96 -3.91
CA HIS A 15 9.42 -7.81 -5.31
C HIS A 15 10.09 -9.07 -5.89
N TRP A 16 10.60 -9.97 -5.04
CA TRP A 16 11.13 -11.28 -5.44
C TRP A 16 10.06 -12.23 -6.00
N GLN A 17 8.77 -11.95 -5.78
CA GLN A 17 7.65 -12.75 -6.29
C GLN A 17 7.08 -12.23 -7.62
N GLY A 18 7.80 -11.34 -8.29
CA GLY A 18 7.41 -10.75 -9.58
C GLY A 18 8.47 -10.95 -10.66
N PRO A 19 8.36 -10.22 -11.79
CA PRO A 19 9.38 -10.24 -12.82
C PRO A 19 10.72 -9.77 -12.24
N ALA A 20 11.81 -10.44 -12.63
CA ALA A 20 13.16 -10.03 -12.26
C ALA A 20 13.53 -8.73 -12.99
N LEU A 21 13.32 -7.60 -12.31
CA LEU A 21 13.71 -6.28 -12.79
C LEU A 21 15.08 -5.92 -12.21
N LEU A 22 16.05 -5.65 -13.07
CA LEU A 22 17.43 -5.38 -12.65
C LEU A 22 17.49 -4.12 -11.77
N ASN A 23 18.13 -4.24 -10.60
CA ASN A 23 18.36 -3.17 -9.62
C ASN A 23 17.08 -2.50 -9.07
N ILE A 24 15.91 -3.12 -9.22
CA ILE A 24 14.70 -2.62 -8.55
C ILE A 24 14.77 -2.98 -7.07
N LEU A 25 14.38 -2.05 -6.19
CA LEU A 25 14.15 -2.37 -4.78
C LEU A 25 15.36 -3.06 -4.11
N GLU A 26 16.57 -2.63 -4.46
CA GLU A 26 17.83 -3.20 -3.94
C GLU A 26 18.00 -2.98 -2.43
N VAL A 27 17.47 -1.86 -1.92
CA VAL A 27 17.64 -1.42 -0.53
C VAL A 27 16.35 -1.58 0.30
N THR A 28 15.19 -1.71 -0.35
CA THR A 28 13.86 -1.71 0.28
C THR A 28 12.98 -2.72 -0.44
N ASP A 29 11.91 -3.22 0.16
CA ASP A 29 10.96 -4.08 -0.54
C ASP A 29 9.60 -3.38 -0.73
N LEU A 30 8.63 -4.05 -1.36
CA LEU A 30 7.29 -3.52 -1.64
C LEU A 30 6.55 -3.04 -0.37
N PRO A 31 6.59 -3.76 0.77
CA PRO A 31 5.98 -3.29 2.02
C PRO A 31 6.57 -1.96 2.52
N GLU A 32 7.89 -1.80 2.48
CA GLU A 32 8.56 -0.56 2.89
C GLU A 32 8.27 0.57 1.89
N ALA A 33 8.30 0.28 0.59
CA ALA A 33 7.96 1.24 -0.44
C ALA A 33 6.51 1.73 -0.30
N ALA A 34 5.57 0.83 0.04
CA ALA A 34 4.20 1.20 0.36
C ALA A 34 4.13 2.11 1.60
N ALA A 35 4.99 1.91 2.60
CA ALA A 35 5.03 2.75 3.79
C ALA A 35 5.38 4.22 3.47
N LEU A 36 6.15 4.47 2.40
CA LEU A 36 6.49 5.82 1.92
C LEU A 36 5.27 6.62 1.42
N VAL A 37 4.13 5.96 1.22
CA VAL A 37 2.86 6.63 0.89
C VAL A 37 2.29 7.39 2.09
N ALA A 38 2.63 7.00 3.32
CA ALA A 38 2.20 7.67 4.54
C ALA A 38 2.44 9.20 4.46
N PRO A 39 1.50 10.02 4.97
CA PRO A 39 0.24 9.69 5.63
C PRO A 39 -0.95 9.50 4.67
N ARG A 40 -0.73 9.40 3.36
CA ARG A 40 -1.80 9.33 2.34
C ARG A 40 -2.48 7.97 2.35
N GLN A 41 -3.65 7.85 1.73
CA GLN A 41 -4.42 6.62 1.81
C GLN A 41 -3.83 5.49 0.95
N ILE A 42 -3.80 4.27 1.50
CA ILE A 42 -3.62 3.03 0.76
C ILE A 42 -4.93 2.25 0.82
N VAL A 43 -5.38 1.76 -0.34
CA VAL A 43 -6.48 0.80 -0.41
C VAL A 43 -6.00 -0.45 -1.13
N SER A 44 -6.06 -1.60 -0.47
CA SER A 44 -5.79 -2.90 -1.10
C SER A 44 -7.08 -3.54 -1.58
N LEU A 45 -7.07 -4.12 -2.78
CA LEU A 45 -8.21 -4.86 -3.34
C LEU A 45 -8.24 -6.33 -2.91
N SER A 46 -7.16 -6.80 -2.28
CA SER A 46 -7.05 -8.11 -1.64
C SER A 46 -6.55 -7.94 -0.20
N LEU A 47 -6.49 -9.04 0.56
CA LEU A 47 -5.82 -9.04 1.86
C LEU A 47 -4.34 -8.68 1.66
N LEU A 48 -3.84 -7.75 2.47
CA LEU A 48 -2.43 -7.42 2.45
C LEU A 48 -1.61 -8.61 2.98
N PRO A 49 -0.52 -8.99 2.30
CA PRO A 49 0.40 -10.00 2.82
C PRO A 49 1.00 -9.59 4.16
N GLU A 50 1.33 -10.59 5.00
CA GLU A 50 1.93 -10.40 6.33
C GLU A 50 3.08 -9.38 6.38
N PRO A 51 4.03 -9.31 5.42
CA PRO A 51 5.09 -8.30 5.43
C PRO A 51 4.61 -6.83 5.46
N TYR A 52 3.39 -6.54 4.97
CA TYR A 52 2.79 -5.20 5.05
C TYR A 52 2.42 -4.77 6.48
N LYS A 53 2.64 -5.62 7.49
CA LYS A 53 2.66 -5.16 8.89
C LYS A 53 3.69 -4.06 9.12
N CYS A 54 4.81 -4.02 8.40
CA CYS A 54 5.76 -2.91 8.49
C CYS A 54 5.12 -1.59 8.01
N THR A 55 4.36 -1.63 6.91
CA THR A 55 3.57 -0.50 6.39
C THR A 55 2.60 0.01 7.45
N SER A 56 1.84 -0.89 8.07
CA SER A 56 0.88 -0.55 9.13
C SER A 56 1.56 0.08 10.35
N ALA A 57 2.72 -0.44 10.75
CA ALA A 57 3.49 0.12 11.87
C ALA A 57 3.95 1.56 11.59
N ILE A 58 4.43 1.86 10.38
CA ILE A 58 4.78 3.23 9.98
C ILE A 58 3.54 4.12 10.01
N TYR A 59 2.40 3.70 9.46
CA TYR A 59 1.17 4.50 9.52
C TYR A 59 0.72 4.82 10.96
N ALA A 60 0.93 3.89 11.90
CA ALA A 60 0.67 4.13 13.32
C ALA A 60 1.58 5.21 13.92
N LEU A 61 2.87 5.27 13.53
CA LEU A 61 3.78 6.35 13.96
C LEU A 61 3.33 7.74 13.50
N TYR A 62 2.62 7.82 12.37
CA TYR A 62 2.01 9.06 11.88
C TYR A 62 0.63 9.35 12.52
N GLY A 63 0.10 8.45 13.36
CA GLY A 63 -1.26 8.53 13.89
C GLY A 63 -2.35 8.38 12.81
N LYS A 64 -2.05 7.63 11.73
CA LYS A 64 -2.90 7.49 10.54
C LYS A 64 -3.25 6.04 10.22
N GLN A 65 -3.28 5.14 11.21
CA GLN A 65 -3.62 3.73 11.00
C GLN A 65 -4.93 3.49 10.23
N GLY A 66 -5.93 4.38 10.36
CA GLY A 66 -7.18 4.30 9.60
C GLY A 66 -7.10 4.67 8.10
N GLN A 67 -5.90 5.02 7.60
CA GLN A 67 -5.66 5.34 6.18
C GLN A 67 -5.21 4.13 5.36
N ILE A 68 -5.10 2.94 5.97
CA ILE A 68 -4.96 1.67 5.25
C ILE A 68 -6.30 0.95 5.31
N ALA A 69 -6.78 0.51 4.15
CA ALA A 69 -8.05 -0.20 4.03
C ALA A 69 -7.95 -1.37 3.04
N GLU A 70 -8.64 -2.47 3.32
CA GLU A 70 -8.83 -3.58 2.39
C GLU A 70 -10.28 -3.55 1.89
N ARG A 71 -10.49 -3.52 0.56
CA ARG A 71 -11.80 -3.38 -0.10
C ARG A 71 -11.85 -4.27 -1.34
N ILE A 72 -12.67 -5.30 -1.31
CA ILE A 72 -12.71 -6.35 -2.36
C ILE A 72 -13.21 -5.81 -3.72
N ALA A 73 -13.96 -4.71 -3.73
CA ALA A 73 -14.48 -4.10 -4.96
C ALA A 73 -13.75 -2.79 -5.32
N LEU A 74 -13.26 -2.71 -6.55
CA LEU A 74 -12.61 -1.50 -7.09
C LEU A 74 -13.50 -0.26 -6.89
N GLY A 75 -14.80 -0.34 -7.20
CA GLY A 75 -15.75 0.77 -7.02
C GLY A 75 -15.84 1.31 -5.59
N GLU A 76 -15.56 0.50 -4.56
CA GLU A 76 -15.48 0.96 -3.17
C GLU A 76 -14.15 1.64 -2.88
N ALA A 77 -13.05 1.15 -3.46
CA ALA A 77 -11.72 1.74 -3.34
C ALA A 77 -11.61 3.13 -3.98
N TRP A 78 -12.49 3.45 -4.95
CA TRP A 78 -12.55 4.77 -5.58
C TRP A 78 -13.40 5.80 -4.83
N ARG A 79 -14.25 5.40 -3.87
CA ARG A 79 -15.10 6.37 -3.17
C ARG A 79 -14.23 7.43 -2.49
N VAL A 80 -14.44 8.68 -2.88
CA VAL A 80 -13.82 9.85 -2.26
C VAL A 80 -14.81 10.32 -1.20
N PRO A 81 -14.48 10.27 0.10
CA PRO A 81 -15.38 10.83 1.11
C PRO A 81 -15.53 12.33 0.85
N GLY A 82 -16.76 12.77 0.52
CA GLY A 82 -17.09 14.20 0.36
C GLY A 82 -17.37 14.70 -1.07
N LEU A 83 -17.71 13.81 -2.01
CA LEU A 83 -18.30 14.15 -3.31
C LEU A 83 -19.56 13.31 -3.56
#